data_AF-A0A420WM20-F1
#
_entry.id   AF-A0A420WM20-F1
#
_cell.length_a   1.000
_cell.length_b   1.000
_cell.length_c   1.000
_cell.angle_alpha   90.00
_cell.angle_beta   90.00
_cell.angle_gamma   90.00
#
_symmetry.space_group_name_H-M   'P 1'
#
loop_
_entity.id
_entity.type
_entity.pdbx_description
1 polymer ?
#
loop_
_entity_poly.entity_id
_entity_poly.type
_entity_poly.pdbx_seq_one_letter_code
_entity_poly.pdbx_strand_id
1 'polypeptide(L)'
;MRRIIAPIFLLTSASALLVGCSSTSKALGLTKEAPNEFNILTKAPLVVPPEYNLRPPRIGESSSENNYSQQAAREALIGDIDDTEPTRGEVVLMTKAGVGRANPEIRLEIDGQNSVERKTQSLTNRILFWNNGQLVDENGVIVPLDPEDEAQRLKSIEAATGGGEVTITKRPGGPKLPGL
;
A
#
# COMPACT_ATOMS: atom_id res chain seq x y z
N MET A 1 58.56 -69.47 -10.81
CA MET A 1 57.41 -69.05 -9.97
C MET A 1 56.92 -67.62 -10.25
N ARG A 2 57.78 -66.64 -10.52
CA ARG A 2 57.38 -65.22 -10.78
C ARG A 2 56.48 -64.97 -12.01
N ARG A 3 56.48 -65.83 -13.03
CA ARG A 3 55.72 -65.63 -14.28
C ARG A 3 54.22 -65.97 -14.19
N ILE A 4 53.81 -66.73 -13.16
CA ILE A 4 52.40 -67.15 -12.97
C ILE A 4 51.68 -66.24 -11.95
N ILE A 5 52.45 -65.51 -11.13
CA ILE A 5 51.91 -64.63 -10.08
C ILE A 5 51.30 -63.35 -10.68
N ALA A 6 51.89 -62.81 -11.76
CA ALA A 6 51.40 -61.61 -12.44
C ALA A 6 49.98 -61.75 -13.04
N PRO A 7 49.63 -62.81 -13.80
CA PRO A 7 48.28 -62.95 -14.34
C PRO A 7 47.24 -63.24 -13.27
N ILE A 8 47.60 -63.97 -12.20
CA ILE A 8 46.70 -64.24 -11.06
C ILE A 8 46.37 -62.94 -10.33
N PHE A 9 47.39 -62.10 -10.06
CA PHE A 9 47.18 -60.83 -9.37
C PHE A 9 46.34 -59.83 -10.19
N LEU A 10 46.52 -59.82 -11.52
CA LEU A 10 45.73 -59.01 -12.43
C LEU A 10 44.26 -59.47 -12.48
N LEU A 11 44.02 -60.79 -12.49
CA LEU A 11 42.67 -61.35 -12.51
C LEU A 11 41.93 -61.14 -11.18
N THR A 12 42.64 -61.24 -10.05
CA THR A 12 42.06 -60.92 -8.73
C THR A 12 41.73 -59.44 -8.57
N SER A 13 42.58 -58.55 -9.11
CA SER A 13 42.34 -57.11 -9.10
C SER A 13 41.12 -56.72 -9.96
N ALA A 14 41.01 -57.30 -11.16
CA ALA A 14 39.86 -57.08 -12.04
C ALA A 14 38.55 -57.57 -11.41
N SER A 15 38.57 -58.69 -10.69
CA SER A 15 37.41 -59.24 -10.00
C SER A 15 36.92 -58.31 -8.88
N ALA A 16 37.83 -57.67 -8.14
CA ALA A 16 37.49 -56.72 -7.07
C ALA A 16 36.85 -55.43 -7.61
N LEU A 17 37.26 -54.96 -8.78
CA LEU A 17 36.69 -53.76 -9.42
C LEU A 17 35.23 -53.98 -9.89
N LEU A 18 34.88 -55.19 -10.32
CA LEU A 18 33.50 -55.51 -10.75
C LEU A 18 32.52 -55.59 -9.57
N VAL A 19 32.95 -56.08 -8.40
CA VAL A 19 32.13 -56.11 -7.18
C VAL A 19 31.84 -54.70 -6.64
N GLY A 20 32.77 -53.76 -6.85
CA GLY A 20 32.55 -52.36 -6.49
C GLY A 20 31.41 -51.71 -7.27
N CYS A 21 31.30 -51.99 -8.57
CA CYS A 21 30.38 -51.30 -9.48
C CYS A 21 28.88 -51.53 -9.15
N SER A 22 28.52 -52.69 -8.60
CA SER A 22 27.14 -52.98 -8.16
C SER A 22 26.78 -52.30 -6.84
N SER A 23 27.76 -52.04 -5.98
CA SER A 23 27.56 -51.30 -4.73
C SER A 23 27.44 -49.80 -4.98
N THR A 24 28.25 -49.26 -5.90
CA THR A 24 28.16 -47.84 -6.29
C THR A 24 26.83 -47.50 -6.94
N SER A 25 26.27 -48.37 -7.79
CA SER A 25 24.98 -48.11 -8.43
C SER A 25 23.82 -48.03 -7.42
N LYS A 26 23.90 -48.80 -6.32
CA LYS A 26 22.95 -48.71 -5.20
C LYS A 26 23.15 -47.44 -4.37
N ALA A 27 24.39 -47.07 -4.07
CA ALA A 27 24.72 -45.84 -3.34
C ALA A 27 24.42 -44.55 -4.14
N LEU A 28 24.51 -44.61 -5.46
CA LEU A 28 24.17 -43.52 -6.40
C LEU A 28 22.65 -43.44 -6.69
N GLY A 29 21.83 -44.31 -6.09
CA GLY A 29 20.37 -44.28 -6.25
C GLY A 29 19.86 -44.70 -7.64
N LEU A 30 20.69 -45.36 -8.46
CA LEU A 30 20.32 -45.85 -9.80
C LEU A 30 19.45 -47.11 -9.73
N THR A 31 19.36 -47.76 -8.57
CA THR A 31 18.46 -48.88 -8.30
C THR A 31 17.23 -48.39 -7.54
N LYS A 32 16.03 -48.72 -8.03
CA LYS A 32 14.75 -48.29 -7.45
C LYS A 32 14.43 -49.11 -6.18
N GLU A 33 14.73 -48.56 -5.00
CA GLU A 33 14.08 -48.98 -3.76
C GLU A 33 12.74 -48.24 -3.66
N ALA A 34 11.63 -48.99 -3.67
CA ALA A 34 10.31 -48.42 -3.45
C ALA A 34 10.19 -48.03 -1.96
N PRO A 35 9.85 -46.77 -1.63
CA PRO A 35 9.60 -46.38 -0.25
C PRO A 35 8.46 -47.22 0.33
N ASN A 36 8.63 -47.72 1.55
CA ASN A 36 7.59 -48.51 2.22
C ASN A 36 6.32 -47.67 2.41
N GLU A 37 5.27 -47.98 1.63
CA GLU A 37 3.99 -47.26 1.64
C GLU A 37 3.22 -47.36 2.96
N PHE A 38 3.63 -48.22 3.88
CA PHE A 38 3.07 -48.32 5.22
C PHE A 38 3.88 -47.56 6.27
N ASN A 39 5.00 -46.93 5.90
CA ASN A 39 5.76 -46.09 6.80
C ASN A 39 5.13 -44.69 6.88
N ILE A 40 4.21 -44.51 7.83
CA ILE A 40 3.55 -43.23 8.06
C ILE A 40 4.52 -42.30 8.79
N LEU A 41 5.11 -41.35 8.06
CA LEU A 41 5.80 -40.21 8.65
C LEU A 41 4.75 -39.26 9.25
N THR A 42 4.64 -39.23 10.57
CA THR A 42 3.75 -38.30 11.26
C THR A 42 4.24 -36.87 11.04
N LYS A 43 3.44 -36.05 10.37
CA LYS A 43 3.69 -34.60 10.30
C LYS A 43 3.63 -34.03 11.72
N ALA A 44 4.52 -33.08 12.01
CA ALA A 44 4.39 -32.27 13.22
C ALA A 44 3.00 -31.61 13.24
N PRO A 45 2.32 -31.58 14.41
CA PRO A 45 1.00 -30.95 14.50
C PRO A 45 1.12 -29.48 14.10
N LEU A 46 0.23 -29.03 13.22
CA LEU A 46 0.08 -27.62 12.88
C LEU A 46 -0.55 -26.92 14.09
N VAL A 47 0.29 -26.37 14.95
CA VAL A 47 -0.16 -25.49 16.03
C VAL A 47 -0.42 -24.12 15.41
N VAL A 48 -1.70 -23.75 15.35
CA VAL A 48 -2.08 -22.36 15.08
C VAL A 48 -1.61 -21.55 16.30
N PRO A 49 -0.70 -20.58 16.14
CA PRO A 49 -0.29 -19.73 17.25
C PRO A 49 -1.53 -19.05 17.86
N PRO A 50 -1.60 -18.87 19.18
CA PRO A 50 -2.76 -18.26 19.84
C PRO A 50 -3.01 -16.81 19.41
N GLU A 51 -2.04 -16.21 18.71
CA GLU A 51 -2.03 -14.80 18.29
C GLU A 51 -2.64 -14.58 16.88
N TYR A 52 -3.70 -15.28 16.50
CA TYR A 52 -4.48 -14.88 15.31
C TYR A 52 -5.45 -13.72 15.59
N ASN A 53 -5.55 -13.30 16.86
CA ASN A 53 -6.40 -12.21 17.31
C ASN A 53 -5.65 -10.87 17.35
N LEU A 54 -4.75 -10.63 16.38
CA LEU A 54 -4.34 -9.25 16.12
C LEU A 54 -5.59 -8.50 15.69
N ARG A 55 -6.11 -7.69 16.61
CA ARG A 55 -7.20 -6.77 16.33
C ARG A 55 -6.78 -5.99 15.08
N PRO A 56 -7.61 -5.96 14.02
CA PRO A 56 -7.29 -5.17 12.86
C PRO A 56 -6.87 -3.77 13.32
N PRO A 57 -5.73 -3.25 12.81
CA PRO A 57 -5.27 -1.94 13.22
C PRO A 57 -6.38 -0.94 12.97
N ARG A 58 -6.52 0.05 13.86
CA ARG A 58 -7.54 1.07 13.67
C ARG A 58 -7.26 1.78 12.35
N ILE A 59 -8.33 2.15 11.65
CA ILE A 59 -8.23 2.94 10.42
C ILE A 59 -7.48 4.24 10.78
N GLY A 60 -6.32 4.46 10.16
CA GLY A 60 -5.44 5.61 10.43
C GLY A 60 -4.27 5.35 11.39
N GLU A 61 -4.13 4.15 11.95
CA GLU A 61 -2.99 3.81 12.83
C GLU A 61 -1.76 3.40 12.01
N SER A 62 -0.57 3.80 12.47
CA SER A 62 0.68 3.59 11.73
C SER A 62 1.01 2.09 11.61
N SER A 63 1.00 1.55 10.40
CA SER A 63 1.50 0.21 10.11
C SER A 63 3.03 0.21 9.96
N SER A 64 3.68 -0.93 10.20
CA SER A 64 5.13 -1.10 10.01
C SER A 64 5.58 -0.83 8.56
N GLU A 65 4.74 -1.16 7.59
CA GLU A 65 4.99 -0.90 6.16
C GLU A 65 5.00 0.61 5.84
N ASN A 66 4.14 1.40 6.48
CA ASN A 66 4.10 2.86 6.31
C ASN A 66 5.35 3.55 6.87
N ASN A 67 6.00 2.99 7.89
CA ASN A 67 7.23 3.56 8.44
C ASN A 67 8.38 3.46 7.43
N TYR A 68 8.50 2.32 6.74
CA TYR A 68 9.55 2.11 5.75
C TYR A 68 9.37 3.01 4.52
N SER A 69 8.14 3.15 4.01
CA SER A 69 7.85 4.03 2.87
C SER A 69 8.06 5.51 3.21
N GLN A 70 7.71 5.93 4.43
CA GLN A 70 7.98 7.29 4.89
C GLN A 70 9.47 7.58 5.05
N GLN A 71 10.26 6.63 5.53
CA GLN A 71 11.70 6.79 5.64
C GLN A 71 12.33 6.96 4.26
N ALA A 72 11.98 6.10 3.30
CA ALA A 72 12.43 6.22 1.91
C ALA A 72 11.97 7.53 1.25
N ALA A 73 10.74 7.98 1.49
CA ALA A 73 10.24 9.25 0.97
C ALA A 73 10.96 10.46 1.60
N ARG A 74 11.27 10.39 2.90
CA ARG A 74 12.01 11.44 3.61
C ARG A 74 13.42 11.55 3.06
N GLU A 75 14.09 10.42 2.86
CA GLU A 75 15.43 10.36 2.24
C GLU A 75 15.39 10.91 0.80
N ALA A 76 14.35 10.59 0.02
CA ALA A 76 14.21 11.12 -1.33
C ALA A 76 13.95 12.65 -1.38
N LEU A 77 13.22 13.20 -0.40
CA LEU A 77 12.85 14.62 -0.37
C LEU A 77 13.90 15.52 0.27
N ILE A 78 14.49 15.06 1.38
CA ILE A 78 15.40 15.85 2.22
C ILE A 78 16.86 15.45 1.93
N GLY A 79 17.09 14.26 1.40
CA GLY A 79 18.42 13.67 1.28
C GLY A 79 18.86 13.00 2.58
N ASP A 80 20.14 12.64 2.61
CA ASP A 80 20.80 12.18 3.82
C ASP A 80 20.92 13.35 4.80
N ILE A 81 20.37 13.18 6.00
CA ILE A 81 20.40 14.23 7.02
C ILE A 81 21.78 14.19 7.66
N ASP A 82 22.50 15.32 7.64
CA ASP A 82 23.80 15.40 8.30
C ASP A 82 23.63 15.04 9.79
N ASP A 83 24.38 14.03 10.24
CA ASP A 83 24.31 13.48 11.61
C ASP A 83 24.94 14.44 12.66
N THR A 84 25.19 15.68 12.25
CA THR A 84 25.73 16.75 13.09
C THR A 84 24.76 17.07 14.22
N GLU A 85 25.22 16.82 15.44
CA GLU A 85 24.41 17.02 16.63
C GLU A 85 24.13 18.52 16.87
N PRO A 86 22.87 18.93 17.11
CA PRO A 86 22.53 20.35 17.26
C PRO A 86 23.29 21.02 18.40
N THR A 87 23.74 22.25 18.17
CA THR A 87 24.40 23.05 19.21
C THR A 87 23.42 23.39 20.33
N ARG A 88 23.95 23.70 21.53
CA ARG A 88 23.11 24.09 22.69
C ARG A 88 22.15 25.26 22.38
N GLY A 89 22.57 26.20 21.52
CA GLY A 89 21.73 27.32 21.11
C GLY A 89 20.57 26.90 20.20
N GLU A 90 20.82 25.98 19.27
CA GLU A 90 19.78 25.41 18.38
C GLU A 90 18.76 24.59 19.17
N VAL A 91 19.20 23.79 20.14
CA VAL A 91 18.28 23.02 21.00
C VAL A 91 17.32 23.96 21.75
N VAL A 92 17.79 25.10 22.25
CA VAL A 92 16.94 26.10 22.91
C VAL A 92 15.93 26.71 21.94
N LEU A 93 16.35 27.03 20.71
CA LEU A 93 15.45 27.54 19.67
C LEU A 93 14.40 26.49 19.27
N MET A 94 14.80 25.23 19.08
CA MET A 94 13.90 24.12 18.75
C MET A 94 12.88 23.88 19.86
N THR A 95 13.31 23.95 21.12
CA THR A 95 12.43 23.81 22.28
C THR A 95 11.40 24.95 22.31
N LYS A 96 11.84 26.19 22.05
CA LYS A 96 10.95 27.36 21.97
C LYS A 96 10.00 27.30 20.78
N ALA A 97 10.45 26.76 19.65
CA ALA A 97 9.64 26.50 18.46
C ALA A 97 8.69 25.30 18.63
N GLY A 98 8.78 24.56 19.74
CA GLY A 98 7.88 23.45 20.04
C GLY A 98 8.12 22.19 19.21
N VAL A 99 9.31 22.04 18.62
CA VAL A 99 9.65 20.92 17.73
C VAL A 99 9.41 19.56 18.40
N GLY A 100 9.74 19.42 19.68
CA GLY A 100 9.53 18.18 20.45
C GLY A 100 8.06 17.83 20.76
N ARG A 101 7.10 18.70 20.40
CA ARG A 101 5.66 18.44 20.55
C ARG A 101 4.97 18.06 19.24
N ALA A 102 5.67 18.15 18.11
CA ALA A 102 5.11 17.81 16.82
C ALA A 102 4.97 16.28 16.71
N ASN A 103 3.79 15.82 16.30
CA ASN A 103 3.58 14.40 15.99
C ASN A 103 4.32 14.08 14.67
N PRO A 104 5.31 13.17 14.65
CA PRO A 104 6.02 12.81 13.43
C PRO A 104 5.09 12.16 12.39
N GLU A 105 4.00 11.53 12.83
CA GLU A 105 3.03 10.82 12.00
C GLU A 105 1.81 11.69 11.62
N ILE A 106 1.86 13.02 11.83
CA ILE A 106 0.71 13.90 11.55
C ILE A 106 0.20 13.79 10.10
N ARG A 107 1.09 13.48 9.16
CA ARG A 107 0.71 13.27 7.76
C ARG A 107 -0.14 12.02 7.56
N LEU A 108 0.14 10.93 8.26
CA LEU A 108 -0.70 9.73 8.22
C LEU A 108 -2.10 10.02 8.78
N GLU A 109 -2.18 10.80 9.84
CA GLU A 109 -3.47 11.18 10.43
C GLU A 109 -4.29 12.06 9.47
N ILE A 110 -3.66 13.08 8.87
CA ILE A 110 -4.31 13.97 7.89
C ILE A 110 -4.72 13.20 6.63
N ASP A 111 -3.83 12.36 6.08
CA ASP A 111 -4.11 11.61 4.86
C ASP A 111 -5.15 10.52 5.11
N GLY A 112 -5.13 9.88 6.29
CA GLY A 112 -6.15 8.93 6.74
C GLY A 112 -7.53 9.60 6.87
N GLN A 113 -7.60 10.78 7.49
CA GLN A 113 -8.85 11.56 7.61
C GLN A 113 -9.38 12.01 6.23
N ASN A 114 -8.51 12.50 5.35
CA ASN A 114 -8.90 12.96 4.01
C ASN A 114 -9.26 11.83 3.05
N SER A 115 -8.78 10.60 3.27
CA SER A 115 -9.08 9.47 2.37
C SER A 115 -10.54 9.03 2.41
N VAL A 116 -11.24 9.29 3.53
CA VAL A 116 -12.65 8.91 3.72
C VAL A 116 -13.59 10.05 3.31
N GLU A 117 -13.14 11.31 3.39
CA GLU A 117 -13.94 12.46 2.96
C GLU A 117 -13.63 12.86 1.52
N ARG A 118 -14.45 12.37 0.58
CA ARG A 118 -14.58 12.99 -0.75
C ARG A 118 -15.15 14.39 -0.55
N LYS A 119 -14.29 15.41 -0.40
CA LYS A 119 -14.73 16.79 -0.25
C LYS A 119 -15.49 17.20 -1.52
N THR A 120 -16.69 17.74 -1.33
CA THR A 120 -17.47 18.29 -2.42
C THR A 120 -16.68 19.41 -3.08
N GLN A 121 -16.68 19.44 -4.41
CA GLN A 121 -15.99 20.47 -5.20
C GLN A 121 -16.41 21.85 -4.69
N SER A 122 -15.43 22.69 -4.34
CA SER A 122 -15.69 24.07 -3.92
C SER A 122 -16.56 24.80 -4.96
N LEU A 123 -17.49 25.65 -4.51
CA LEU A 123 -18.33 26.49 -5.36
C LEU A 123 -17.50 27.22 -6.43
N THR A 124 -16.29 27.66 -6.07
CA THR A 124 -15.37 28.34 -6.98
C THR A 124 -14.98 27.46 -8.17
N ASN A 125 -14.69 26.17 -7.94
CA ASN A 125 -14.35 25.22 -9.01
C ASN A 125 -15.54 24.98 -9.92
N ARG A 126 -16.73 24.88 -9.32
CA ARG A 126 -18.00 24.73 -10.05
C ARG A 126 -18.28 25.90 -10.99
N ILE A 127 -17.86 27.12 -10.64
CA ILE A 127 -18.02 28.30 -11.48
C ILE A 127 -16.93 28.36 -12.56
N LEU A 128 -15.68 28.08 -12.20
CA LEU A 128 -14.54 28.14 -13.14
C LEU A 128 -14.68 27.15 -14.30
N PHE A 129 -15.19 25.94 -14.02
CA PHE A 129 -15.32 24.89 -15.01
C PHE A 129 -16.78 24.63 -15.42
N TRP A 130 -17.64 25.63 -15.25
CA TRP A 130 -19.00 25.59 -15.79
C TRP A 130 -18.98 25.78 -17.30
N ASN A 131 -19.47 24.80 -18.07
CA ASN A 131 -19.65 24.95 -19.51
C ASN A 131 -21.02 24.43 -19.95
N ASN A 132 -21.85 25.29 -20.56
CA ASN A 132 -23.15 24.94 -21.15
C ASN A 132 -24.08 24.09 -20.25
N GLY A 133 -24.06 24.34 -18.92
CA GLY A 133 -24.91 23.63 -17.96
C GLY A 133 -24.33 22.31 -17.45
N GLN A 134 -23.11 21.97 -17.86
CA GLN A 134 -22.38 20.78 -17.41
C GLN A 134 -21.09 21.18 -16.71
N LEU A 135 -20.69 20.36 -15.73
CA LEU A 135 -19.42 20.50 -15.04
C LEU A 135 -18.34 19.75 -15.81
N VAL A 136 -17.30 20.47 -16.15
CA VAL A 136 -16.15 19.93 -16.87
C VAL A 136 -14.98 19.84 -15.88
N ASP A 137 -14.11 18.85 -16.01
CA ASP A 137 -12.87 18.78 -15.25
C ASP A 137 -11.79 19.71 -15.84
N GLU A 138 -10.64 19.76 -15.19
CA GLU A 138 -9.48 20.55 -15.66
C GLU A 138 -8.99 20.13 -17.05
N ASN A 139 -9.34 18.92 -17.51
CA ASN A 139 -8.92 18.33 -18.78
C ASN A 139 -9.99 18.43 -19.88
N GLY A 140 -11.13 19.07 -19.63
CA GLY A 140 -12.20 19.19 -20.62
C GLY A 140 -13.19 18.01 -20.65
N VAL A 141 -13.11 17.06 -19.71
CA VAL A 141 -13.98 15.89 -19.62
C VAL A 141 -15.20 16.20 -18.76
N ILE A 142 -16.38 15.75 -19.20
CA ILE A 142 -17.62 15.90 -18.43
C ILE A 142 -17.52 15.05 -17.17
N VAL A 143 -17.63 15.68 -16.00
CA VAL A 143 -17.60 14.97 -14.72
C VAL A 143 -18.93 14.21 -14.54
N PRO A 144 -18.91 12.89 -14.29
CA PRO A 144 -20.13 12.14 -13.98
C PRO A 144 -20.82 12.73 -12.74
N LEU A 145 -22.12 12.98 -12.85
CA LEU A 145 -22.93 13.39 -11.70
C LEU A 145 -23.20 12.18 -10.80
N ASP A 146 -23.02 12.36 -9.50
CA ASP A 146 -23.47 11.39 -8.50
C ASP A 146 -25.01 11.47 -8.36
N PRO A 147 -25.74 10.34 -8.50
CA PRO A 147 -27.20 10.34 -8.38
C PRO A 147 -27.71 10.76 -7.00
N GLU A 148 -26.97 10.50 -5.93
CA GLU A 148 -27.41 10.77 -4.56
C GLU A 148 -27.34 12.27 -4.24
N ASP A 149 -26.23 12.91 -4.63
CA ASP A 149 -26.03 14.35 -4.47
C ASP A 149 -27.02 15.16 -5.31
N GLU A 150 -27.30 14.74 -6.54
CA GLU A 150 -28.27 15.42 -7.40
C GLU A 150 -29.70 15.27 -6.86
N ALA A 151 -30.06 14.12 -6.30
CA ALA A 151 -31.35 13.93 -5.65
C ALA A 151 -31.52 14.85 -4.43
N GLN A 152 -30.46 15.05 -3.64
CA GLN A 152 -30.48 16.01 -2.53
C GLN A 152 -30.61 17.45 -3.03
N ARG A 153 -29.89 17.82 -4.09
CA ARG A 153 -30.00 19.14 -4.73
C ARG A 153 -31.43 19.41 -5.18
N LEU A 154 -32.05 18.48 -5.90
CA LEU A 154 -33.43 18.62 -6.38
C LEU A 154 -34.43 18.79 -5.22
N LYS A 155 -34.28 18.01 -4.13
CA LYS A 155 -35.10 18.17 -2.91
C LYS A 155 -34.95 19.55 -2.28
N SER A 156 -33.72 20.08 -2.20
CA SER A 156 -33.48 21.41 -1.64
C SER A 156 -34.06 22.54 -2.51
N ILE A 157 -33.98 22.38 -3.83
CA ILE A 157 -34.60 23.32 -4.77
C ILE A 157 -36.11 23.27 -4.63
N GLU A 158 -36.71 22.08 -4.63
CA GLU A 158 -38.15 21.89 -4.44
C GLU A 158 -38.63 22.50 -3.10
N ALA A 159 -37.88 22.30 -2.01
CA ALA A 159 -38.16 22.90 -0.72
C ALA A 159 -38.08 24.43 -0.73
N ALA A 160 -37.17 25.01 -1.52
CA ALA A 160 -36.99 26.46 -1.60
C ALA A 160 -37.96 27.15 -2.59
N THR A 161 -38.30 26.50 -3.69
CA THR A 161 -39.13 27.08 -4.77
C THR A 161 -40.58 26.62 -4.72
N GLY A 162 -40.91 25.64 -3.87
CA GLY A 162 -42.25 25.03 -3.80
C GLY A 162 -42.66 24.34 -5.10
N GLY A 163 -41.69 23.95 -5.93
CA GLY A 163 -41.92 23.32 -7.24
C GLY A 163 -42.29 24.28 -8.37
N GLY A 164 -42.31 25.60 -8.13
CA GLY A 164 -42.60 26.60 -9.16
C GLY A 164 -41.36 26.97 -10.00
N GLU A 165 -41.60 27.39 -11.26
CA GLU A 165 -40.57 27.96 -12.12
C GLU A 165 -40.15 29.35 -11.62
N VAL A 166 -38.86 29.52 -11.30
CA VAL A 166 -38.32 30.79 -10.78
C VAL A 166 -37.76 31.63 -11.92
N THR A 167 -38.53 32.60 -12.39
CA THR A 167 -38.07 33.57 -13.38
C THR A 167 -37.39 34.76 -12.70
N ILE A 168 -36.06 34.81 -12.74
CA ILE A 168 -35.29 35.97 -12.26
C ILE A 168 -35.33 37.06 -13.34
N THR A 169 -36.13 38.10 -13.11
CA THR A 169 -36.14 39.28 -13.98
C THR A 169 -35.30 40.40 -13.37
N LYS A 170 -34.56 41.12 -14.21
CA LYS A 170 -33.86 42.33 -13.79
C LYS A 170 -34.92 43.40 -13.50
N ARG A 171 -34.93 43.94 -12.27
CA ARG A 171 -35.81 45.07 -11.93
C ARG A 171 -35.57 46.20 -12.95
N PRO A 172 -36.60 46.71 -13.64
CA PRO A 172 -36.42 47.80 -14.58
C PRO A 172 -35.81 49.00 -13.83
N GLY A 173 -34.64 49.44 -14.30
CA GLY A 173 -33.91 50.55 -13.72
C GLY A 173 -34.60 51.86 -14.06
N GLY A 174 -35.59 52.27 -13.26
CA GLY A 174 -36.05 53.64 -13.26
C GLY A 174 -34.96 54.57 -12.70
N PRO A 175 -34.87 55.83 -13.16
CA PRO A 175 -33.95 56.80 -12.57
C PRO A 175 -34.27 56.93 -11.08
N LYS A 176 -33.30 56.59 -10.22
CA LYS A 176 -33.38 56.88 -8.80
C LYS A 176 -33.21 58.39 -8.63
N LEU A 177 -34.31 59.11 -8.58
CA LEU A 177 -34.29 60.53 -8.22
C LEU A 177 -33.89 60.62 -6.73
N PRO A 178 -32.79 61.31 -6.39
CA PRO A 178 -32.46 61.56 -5.01
C PRO A 178 -33.43 62.61 -4.45
N GLY A 179 -34.23 62.24 -3.45
CA GLY A 179 -34.95 63.20 -2.60
C GLY A 179 -36.45 63.38 -2.83
N LEU A 180 -37.23 62.29 -2.94
CA LEU A 180 -38.65 62.23 -2.55
C LEU A 180 -38.96 60.90 -1.87
#